data_AF-A0A2S6CNZ7-F1
#
_entry.id   AF-A0A2S6CNZ7-F1
#
_cell.length_a   1.000
_cell.length_b   1.000
_cell.length_c   1.000
_cell.angle_alpha   90.00
_cell.angle_beta   90.00
_cell.angle_gamma   90.00
#
_symmetry.space_group_name_H-M   'P 1'
#
loop_
_entity.id
_entity.type
_entity.pdbx_description
1 polymer ?
#
loop_
_entity_poly.entity_id
_entity_poly.type
_entity_poly.pdbx_seq_one_letter_code
_entity_poly.pdbx_strand_id
1 'polypeptide(L)'
;MSSWKTMSEIAEELKISKDLVKYHRKKLDNDDVMTHRGLVYISASGVEKIKQGLRKENYSLGFEGNVIQRISEVEAKCKFLEVQNKELLDMNKDLLAELKGFRREFDKFFALIQESLE
;
A
#
# COMPACT_ATOMS: atom_id res chain seq x y z
N MET A 1 16.93 7.06 -32.99
CA MET A 1 17.57 6.82 -31.67
C MET A 1 16.77 5.75 -30.96
N SER A 2 17.45 4.74 -30.46
CA SER A 2 16.89 3.47 -30.01
C SER A 2 15.94 3.63 -28.82
N SER A 3 14.64 3.37 -28.99
CA SER A 3 13.64 3.58 -27.94
C SER A 3 13.56 2.41 -26.95
N TRP A 4 14.72 1.91 -26.52
CA TRP A 4 14.79 0.93 -25.44
C TRP A 4 14.49 1.64 -24.13
N LYS A 5 13.44 1.23 -23.43
CA LYS A 5 13.03 1.84 -22.16
C LYS A 5 13.18 0.83 -21.03
N THR A 6 13.63 1.30 -19.88
CA THR A 6 13.64 0.53 -18.65
C THR A 6 12.22 0.33 -18.15
N MET A 7 12.03 -0.68 -17.28
CA MET A 7 10.73 -0.90 -16.63
C MET A 7 10.28 0.31 -15.79
N SER A 8 11.21 1.11 -15.26
CA SER A 8 10.87 2.32 -14.50
C SER A 8 10.31 3.41 -15.40
N GLU A 9 10.94 3.68 -16.55
CA GLU A 9 10.47 4.68 -17.52
C GLU A 9 9.09 4.31 -18.08
N ILE A 10 8.84 3.02 -18.33
CA ILE A 10 7.55 2.53 -18.81
C ILE A 10 6.47 2.69 -17.74
N ALA A 11 6.79 2.40 -16.47
CA ALA A 11 5.86 2.56 -15.37
C ALA A 11 5.42 4.03 -15.20
N GLU A 12 6.37 4.96 -15.30
CA GLU A 12 6.12 6.39 -15.25
C GLU A 12 5.28 6.88 -16.44
N GLU A 13 5.65 6.49 -17.66
CA GLU A 13 4.93 6.87 -18.89
C GLU A 13 3.48 6.39 -18.89
N LEU A 14 3.26 5.12 -18.50
CA LEU A 14 1.94 4.50 -18.53
C LEU A 14 1.13 4.76 -17.25
N LYS A 15 1.71 5.45 -16.26
CA LYS A 15 1.12 5.67 -14.93
C LYS A 15 0.65 4.37 -14.27
N ILE A 16 1.46 3.32 -14.36
CA ILE A 16 1.20 2.01 -13.76
C ILE A 16 2.34 1.61 -12.81
N SER A 17 2.11 0.59 -11.98
CA SER A 17 3.17 0.09 -11.11
C SER A 17 4.26 -0.64 -11.91
N LYS A 18 5.51 -0.53 -11.42
CA LYS A 18 6.65 -1.27 -11.98
C LYS A 18 6.44 -2.79 -11.92
N ASP A 19 5.70 -3.29 -10.93
CA ASP A 19 5.33 -4.69 -10.83
C ASP A 19 4.37 -5.13 -11.93
N LEU A 20 3.45 -4.26 -12.35
CA LEU A 20 2.57 -4.54 -13.49
C LEU A 20 3.39 -4.60 -14.79
N VAL A 21 4.34 -3.68 -14.98
CA VAL A 21 5.30 -3.75 -16.10
C VAL A 21 6.08 -5.06 -16.07
N LYS A 22 6.59 -5.48 -14.90
CA LYS A 22 7.31 -6.75 -14.72
C LYS A 22 6.43 -7.97 -15.05
N TYR A 23 5.14 -7.94 -14.70
CA TYR A 23 4.18 -8.98 -15.03
C TYR A 23 4.00 -9.12 -16.55
N HIS A 24 3.78 -8.01 -17.27
CA HIS A 24 3.63 -8.04 -18.72
C HIS A 24 4.94 -8.36 -19.44
N ARG A 25 6.10 -7.92 -18.91
CA ARG A 25 7.43 -8.25 -19.44
C ARG A 25 7.69 -9.76 -19.49
N LYS A 26 7.12 -10.56 -18.58
CA LYS A 26 7.25 -12.03 -18.61
C LYS A 26 6.62 -12.68 -19.85
N LYS A 27 5.74 -11.95 -20.55
CA LYS A 27 5.03 -12.41 -21.74
C LYS A 27 5.63 -11.86 -23.04
N LEU A 28 6.71 -11.09 -22.95
CA LEU A 28 7.41 -10.54 -24.11
C LEU A 28 8.43 -11.55 -24.65
N ASP A 29 8.67 -11.46 -25.96
CA ASP A 29 9.65 -12.29 -26.65
C ASP A 29 11.08 -11.84 -26.34
N ASN A 30 12.07 -12.71 -26.56
CA ASN A 30 13.48 -12.38 -26.31
C ASN A 30 13.96 -11.19 -27.15
N ASP A 31 13.38 -10.97 -28.33
CA ASP A 31 13.70 -9.84 -29.20
C ASP A 31 13.17 -8.50 -28.66
N ASP A 32 12.19 -8.54 -27.75
CA ASP A 32 11.62 -7.35 -27.11
C ASP A 32 12.33 -6.96 -25.82
N VAL A 33 13.26 -7.79 -25.32
CA VAL A 33 13.89 -7.61 -24.01
C VAL A 33 15.41 -7.73 -24.12
N MET A 34 16.10 -6.66 -23.74
CA MET A 34 17.56 -6.63 -23.65
C MET A 34 17.98 -6.46 -22.20
N THR A 35 19.03 -7.15 -21.77
CA THR A 35 19.70 -6.88 -20.49
C THR A 35 21.06 -6.27 -20.75
N HIS A 36 21.30 -5.06 -20.23
CA HIS A 36 22.57 -4.38 -20.35
C HIS A 36 22.99 -3.82 -18.99
N ARG A 37 24.21 -4.14 -18.53
CA ARG A 37 24.76 -3.72 -17.22
C ARG A 37 23.82 -4.03 -16.03
N GLY A 38 23.15 -5.18 -16.07
CA GLY A 38 22.19 -5.59 -15.02
C GLY A 38 20.83 -4.88 -15.06
N LEU A 39 20.63 -3.94 -16.00
CA LEU A 39 19.35 -3.29 -16.22
C LEU A 39 18.61 -3.96 -17.38
N VAL A 40 17.29 -4.14 -17.20
CA VAL A 40 16.40 -4.69 -18.22
C VAL A 40 15.77 -3.53 -18.99
N TYR A 41 15.92 -3.60 -20.30
CA TYR A 41 15.37 -2.69 -21.28
C TYR A 41 14.36 -3.42 -22.16
N ILE A 42 13.31 -2.71 -22.55
CA ILE A 42 12.23 -3.21 -23.39
C ILE A 42 12.19 -2.38 -24.66
N SER A 43 12.07 -3.06 -25.81
CA SER A 43 11.98 -2.43 -27.12
C SER A 43 10.68 -1.63 -27.28
N ALA A 44 10.59 -0.77 -28.31
CA ALA A 44 9.33 -0.10 -28.63
C ALA A 44 8.17 -1.09 -28.88
N SER A 45 8.43 -2.17 -29.63
CA SER A 45 7.44 -3.22 -29.90
C SER A 45 6.99 -3.90 -28.60
N GLY A 46 7.91 -4.16 -27.68
CA GLY A 46 7.61 -4.70 -26.36
C GLY A 46 6.73 -3.76 -25.53
N VAL A 47 7.00 -2.45 -25.58
CA VAL A 47 6.17 -1.44 -24.92
C VAL A 47 4.75 -1.42 -25.47
N GLU A 48 4.57 -1.51 -26.80
CA GLU A 48 3.24 -1.58 -27.41
C GLU A 48 2.49 -2.87 -27.03
N LYS A 49 3.17 -4.03 -26.98
CA LYS A 49 2.59 -5.28 -26.46
C LYS A 49 2.15 -5.14 -24.99
N ILE A 50 2.91 -4.43 -24.16
CA ILE A 50 2.51 -4.12 -22.77
C ILE A 50 1.24 -3.25 -22.78
N LYS A 51 1.20 -2.18 -23.57
CA LYS A 51 0.02 -1.29 -23.68
C LYS A 51 -1.24 -2.05 -24.09
N GLN A 52 -1.14 -2.93 -25.08
CA GLN A 52 -2.23 -3.81 -25.50
C GLN A 52 -2.67 -4.75 -24.36
N GLY A 53 -1.72 -5.32 -23.62
CA GLY A 53 -2.02 -6.18 -22.48
C GLY A 53 -2.74 -5.48 -21.33
N LEU A 54 -2.57 -4.16 -21.17
CA LEU A 54 -3.27 -3.35 -20.15
C LEU A 54 -4.73 -3.09 -20.52
N ARG A 55 -5.01 -2.95 -21.81
CA ARG A 55 -6.36 -2.71 -22.33
C ARG A 55 -6.98 -4.03 -22.79
N LYS A 56 -7.84 -4.65 -21.98
CA LYS A 56 -8.75 -5.65 -22.55
C LYS A 56 -9.71 -4.93 -23.50
N GLU A 57 -9.76 -5.39 -24.75
CA GLU A 57 -10.65 -4.84 -25.77
C GLU A 57 -12.14 -4.90 -25.37
N ASN A 58 -12.49 -5.83 -24.47
CA ASN A 58 -13.87 -6.10 -24.06
C ASN A 58 -14.05 -5.96 -22.54
N TYR A 59 -13.81 -4.78 -21.98
CA TYR A 59 -14.44 -4.45 -20.70
C TYR A 59 -15.94 -4.24 -20.96
N SER A 60 -16.81 -4.86 -20.16
CA SER A 60 -18.25 -4.64 -20.30
C SER A 60 -18.58 -3.16 -20.06
N LEU A 61 -19.67 -2.65 -20.65
CA LEU A 61 -20.09 -1.25 -20.49
C LEU A 61 -20.22 -0.83 -19.01
N GLY A 62 -20.47 -1.78 -18.10
CA GLY A 62 -20.55 -1.54 -16.66
C GLY A 62 -19.27 -1.84 -15.87
N PHE A 63 -18.20 -2.36 -16.48
CA PHE A 63 -17.00 -2.78 -15.76
C PHE A 63 -16.32 -1.61 -15.05
N GLU A 64 -16.08 -0.51 -15.77
CA GLU A 64 -15.44 0.68 -15.20
C GLU A 64 -16.30 1.27 -14.07
N GLY A 65 -17.62 1.36 -14.27
CA GLY A 65 -18.56 1.79 -13.24
C GLY A 65 -18.51 0.92 -11.98
N ASN A 66 -18.51 -0.41 -12.15
CA ASN A 66 -18.43 -1.36 -11.04
C ASN A 66 -17.09 -1.26 -10.30
N VAL A 67 -15.98 -1.07 -11.02
CA VAL A 67 -14.65 -0.90 -10.41
C VAL A 67 -14.58 0.41 -9.64
N ILE A 68 -15.05 1.52 -10.20
CA ILE A 68 -15.08 2.83 -9.53
C ILE A 68 -15.97 2.78 -8.29
N GLN A 69 -17.14 2.13 -8.38
CA GLN A 69 -18.02 1.92 -7.24
C GLN A 69 -17.31 1.12 -6.15
N ARG A 70 -16.64 0.02 -6.51
CA ARG A 70 -15.95 -0.81 -5.53
C ARG A 70 -14.78 -0.11 -4.87
N ILE A 71 -14.02 0.69 -5.63
CA ILE A 71 -12.94 1.53 -5.08
C ILE A 71 -13.52 2.53 -4.09
N SER A 72 -14.60 3.22 -4.46
CA SER A 72 -15.29 4.18 -3.57
C SER A 72 -15.76 3.53 -2.26
N GLU A 73 -16.32 2.31 -2.33
CA GLU A 73 -16.74 1.55 -1.14
C GLU A 73 -15.55 1.18 -0.24
N VAL A 74 -14.41 0.79 -0.83
CA VAL A 74 -13.19 0.46 -0.08
C VAL A 74 -12.61 1.70 0.57
N GLU A 75 -12.53 2.82 -0.14
CA GLU A 75 -12.04 4.09 0.38
C GLU A 75 -12.91 4.60 1.54
N ALA A 76 -14.24 4.48 1.44
CA ALA A 76 -15.15 4.84 2.52
C ALA A 76 -14.94 3.97 3.77
N LYS A 77 -14.76 2.65 3.58
CA LYS A 77 -14.45 1.73 4.69
C LYS A 77 -13.10 2.04 5.34
N CYS A 78 -12.07 2.37 4.56
CA CYS A 78 -10.77 2.75 5.08
C CYS A 78 -10.87 4.00 5.97
N LYS A 79 -11.52 5.06 5.47
CA LYS A 79 -11.73 6.30 6.25
C LYS A 79 -12.49 6.04 7.56
N PHE A 80 -13.52 5.21 7.50
CA PHE A 80 -14.28 4.83 8.70
C PHE A 80 -13.40 4.11 9.73
N LEU A 81 -12.62 3.12 9.31
CA LEU A 81 -11.71 2.38 10.20
C LEU A 81 -10.59 3.26 10.77
N GLU A 82 -10.09 4.23 10.00
CA GLU A 82 -9.10 5.20 10.48
C GLU A 82 -9.63 6.04 11.64
N VAL A 83 -10.88 6.51 11.53
CA VAL A 83 -11.55 7.26 12.62
C VAL A 83 -11.74 6.38 13.85
N GLN A 84 -12.30 5.17 13.68
CA GLN A 84 -12.50 4.25 14.81
C GLN A 84 -11.19 3.86 15.52
N ASN A 85 -10.13 3.59 14.75
CA ASN A 85 -8.82 3.27 15.32
C ASN A 85 -8.23 4.43 16.11
N LYS A 86 -8.45 5.68 15.67
CA LYS A 86 -8.02 6.86 16.39
C LYS A 86 -8.74 6.99 17.74
N GLU A 87 -10.07 6.83 17.74
CA GLU A 87 -10.88 6.86 18.97
C GLU A 87 -10.45 5.78 19.96
N LEU A 88 -10.24 4.55 19.48
CA LEU A 88 -9.72 3.43 20.30
C LEU A 88 -8.33 3.72 20.86
N LEU A 89 -7.45 4.32 20.07
CA LEU A 89 -6.11 4.67 20.53
C LEU A 89 -6.15 5.73 21.63
N ASP A 90 -7.04 6.72 21.51
CA ASP A 90 -7.18 7.77 22.51
C ASP A 90 -7.80 7.22 23.81
N MET A 91 -8.84 6.39 23.74
CA MET A 91 -9.37 5.67 24.91
C MET A 91 -8.30 4.81 25.61
N ASN A 92 -7.45 4.11 24.84
CA ASN A 92 -6.38 3.31 25.41
C ASN A 92 -5.32 4.16 26.12
N LYS A 93 -5.04 5.38 25.64
CA LYS A 93 -4.13 6.31 26.32
C LYS A 93 -4.71 6.79 27.65
N ASP A 94 -6.01 7.11 27.67
CA ASP A 94 -6.70 7.57 28.87
C ASP A 94 -6.71 6.48 29.94
N LEU A 95 -7.09 5.25 29.57
CA LEU A 95 -7.03 4.08 30.46
C LEU A 95 -5.61 3.83 31.00
N LEU A 96 -4.59 3.96 30.15
CA LEU A 96 -3.20 3.81 30.59
C LEU A 96 -2.78 4.91 31.59
N ALA A 97 -3.28 6.13 31.41
CA ALA A 97 -3.02 7.23 32.34
C ALA A 97 -3.69 6.97 33.69
N GLU A 98 -4.94 6.49 33.71
CA GLU A 98 -5.66 6.09 34.92
C GLU A 98 -4.93 4.97 35.66
N LEU A 99 -4.53 3.89 34.96
CA LEU A 99 -3.79 2.78 35.56
C LEU A 99 -2.46 3.24 36.19
N LYS A 100 -1.75 4.18 35.56
CA LYS A 100 -0.55 4.80 36.14
C LYS A 100 -0.87 5.62 37.38
N GLY A 101 -2.01 6.32 37.39
CA GLY A 101 -2.54 7.02 38.57
C GLY A 101 -2.78 6.05 39.73
N PHE A 102 -3.59 5.02 39.50
CA PHE A 102 -3.86 3.97 40.49
C PHE A 102 -2.58 3.32 41.02
N ARG A 103 -1.63 3.01 40.14
CA ARG A 103 -0.37 2.41 40.56
C ARG A 103 0.39 3.30 41.55
N ARG A 104 0.45 4.61 41.29
CA ARG A 104 1.10 5.56 42.20
C ARG A 104 0.40 5.65 43.55
N GLU A 105 -0.93 5.61 43.57
CA GLU A 105 -1.70 5.61 44.81
C GLU A 105 -1.47 4.34 45.61
N PHE A 106 -1.45 3.19 44.95
CA PHE A 106 -1.08 1.91 45.58
C PHE A 106 0.33 1.96 46.16
N ASP A 107 1.33 2.43 45.39
CA ASP A 107 2.71 2.53 45.86
C ASP A 107 2.82 3.44 47.11
N LYS A 108 2.09 4.57 47.13
CA LYS A 108 2.01 5.45 48.32
C LYS A 108 1.36 4.76 49.52
N PHE A 109 0.26 4.05 49.30
CA PHE A 109 -0.44 3.31 50.35
C PHE A 109 0.45 2.25 50.99
N PHE A 110 1.17 1.47 50.18
CA PHE A 110 2.10 0.47 50.69
C PHE A 110 3.29 1.08 51.45
N ALA A 111 3.82 2.21 50.98
CA ALA A 111 4.87 2.93 51.71
C ALA A 111 4.40 3.34 53.12
N LEU A 112 3.18 3.88 53.24
CA LEU A 112 2.59 4.25 54.53
C LEU A 112 2.40 3.04 55.46
N ILE A 113 1.96 1.90 54.92
CA ILE A 113 1.85 0.67 55.71
C ILE A 113 3.22 0.25 56.23
N GLN A 114 4.24 0.28 55.38
CA GLN A 114 5.58 -0.15 55.74
C GLN A 114 6.17 0.75 56.84
N GLU A 115 5.99 2.07 56.75
CA GLU A 115 6.37 3.02 57.81
C GLU A 115 5.62 2.79 59.12
N SER A 116 4.39 2.26 59.09
CA SER A 116 3.60 1.98 60.31
C SER A 116 3.95 0.67 61.02
N LEU A 117 4.74 -0.20 60.37
CA LEU A 117 5.16 -1.50 60.88
C LEU A 117 6.60 -1.50 61.42
N GLU A 118 7.36 -0.42 61.21
CA GLU A 118 8.69 -0.15 61.77
C GLU A 118 8.61 0.69 63.05
#